data_AF-A0A1G6BM97-F1
#
_entry.id   AF-A0A1G6BM97-F1
#
_cell.length_a   1.000
_cell.length_b   1.000
_cell.length_c   1.000
_cell.angle_alpha   90.00
_cell.angle_beta   90.00
_cell.angle_gamma   90.00
#
_symmetry.space_group_name_H-M   'P 1'
#
loop_
_entity.id
_entity.type
_entity.pdbx_description
1 polymer ?
#
loop_
_entity_poly.entity_id
_entity_poly.type
_entity_poly.pdbx_seq_one_letter_code
_entity_poly.pdbx_strand_id
1 'polypeptide(L)'
;MNYDQAVLQTFLDQQLQLLPEKIAYDLEEADAFLSDCFAVVVKNIKEVQQYFEDEGLDISQMSLADLEQAQEVFKIADGRYLIVET
;
A
#
# COMPACT_ATOMS: atom_id res chain seq x y z
N MET A 1 3.41 16.15 -5.87
CA MET A 1 2.95 14.95 -5.17
C MET A 1 2.46 13.97 -6.22
N ASN A 2 3.04 12.78 -6.23
CA ASN A 2 2.68 11.67 -7.09
C ASN A 2 1.39 10.97 -6.60
N TYR A 3 1.10 11.06 -5.31
CA TYR A 3 -0.09 10.50 -4.69
C TYR A 3 -1.02 11.62 -4.19
N ASP A 4 -2.32 11.34 -4.13
CA ASP A 4 -3.27 12.28 -3.54
C ASP A 4 -3.25 12.22 -2.00
N GLN A 5 -3.88 13.23 -1.40
CA GLN A 5 -3.88 13.42 0.04
C GLN A 5 -4.49 12.23 0.81
N ALA A 6 -5.48 11.52 0.25
CA ALA A 6 -6.11 10.39 0.94
C ALA A 6 -5.13 9.20 1.04
N VAL A 7 -4.36 8.96 -0.02
CA VAL A 7 -3.30 7.94 -0.05
C VAL A 7 -2.19 8.30 0.93
N LEU A 8 -1.65 9.52 0.83
CA LEU A 8 -0.54 9.98 1.67
C LEU A 8 -0.91 9.96 3.16
N GLN A 9 -2.10 10.44 3.52
CA GLN A 9 -2.57 10.44 4.91
C GLN A 9 -2.75 9.02 5.45
N THR A 10 -3.31 8.12 4.64
CA THR A 10 -3.49 6.71 5.05
C THR A 10 -2.15 6.06 5.35
N PHE A 11 -1.16 6.27 4.50
CA PHE A 11 0.20 5.77 4.74
C PHE A 11 0.79 6.36 6.02
N LEU A 12 0.74 7.68 6.22
CA LEU A 12 1.29 8.31 7.43
C LEU A 12 0.69 7.76 8.73
N ASP A 13 -0.61 7.52 8.74
CA ASP A 13 -1.34 7.05 9.92
C ASP A 13 -1.06 5.56 10.20
N GLN A 14 -0.78 4.77 9.17
CA GLN A 14 -0.71 3.31 9.25
C GLN A 14 0.68 2.73 8.95
N GLN A 15 1.69 3.56 8.63
CA GLN A 15 3.04 3.11 8.22
C GLN A 15 3.70 2.11 9.19
N LEU A 16 3.28 2.11 10.47
CA LEU A 16 3.78 1.17 11.47
C LEU A 16 3.34 -0.29 11.24
N GLN A 17 2.37 -0.52 10.36
CA GLN A 17 2.02 -1.87 9.91
C GLN A 17 3.09 -2.47 9.01
N LEU A 18 3.82 -1.61 8.26
CA LEU A 18 4.85 -2.01 7.29
C LEU A 18 6.21 -2.16 7.97
N LEU A 19 6.56 -1.20 8.83
CA LEU A 19 7.84 -1.15 9.54
C LEU A 19 7.63 -0.75 11.01
N PRO A 20 8.45 -1.25 11.95
CA PRO A 20 8.27 -0.93 13.37
C PRO A 20 8.60 0.54 13.74
N GLU A 21 9.10 1.34 12.79
CA GLU A 21 9.50 2.74 13.00
C GLU A 21 8.90 3.64 11.93
N LYS A 22 8.63 4.91 12.30
CA LYS A 22 8.15 5.91 11.35
C LYS A 22 9.26 6.35 10.40
N ILE A 23 8.98 6.26 9.13
CA ILE A 23 9.85 6.63 8.00
C ILE A 23 9.43 7.96 7.37
N ALA A 24 8.18 8.40 7.59
CA ALA A 24 7.68 9.70 7.15
C ALA A 24 6.90 10.39 8.27
N TYR A 25 7.07 11.70 8.39
CA TYR A 25 6.46 12.55 9.44
C TYR A 25 5.49 13.59 8.87
N ASP A 26 5.52 13.84 7.56
CA ASP A 26 4.57 14.70 6.86
C ASP A 26 4.24 14.17 5.44
N LEU A 27 3.33 14.87 4.75
CA LEU A 27 2.85 14.46 3.42
C LEU A 27 3.95 14.50 2.35
N GLU A 28 4.95 15.36 2.48
CA GLU A 28 6.04 15.49 1.51
C GLU A 28 7.01 14.31 1.66
N GLU A 29 7.37 13.95 2.90
CA GLU A 29 8.17 12.77 3.19
C GLU A 29 7.45 11.47 2.80
N ALA A 30 6.14 11.39 3.03
CA ALA A 30 5.34 10.24 2.61
C ALA A 30 5.31 10.10 1.08
N ASP A 31 5.13 11.21 0.35
CA ASP A 31 5.13 11.21 -1.12
C ASP A 31 6.50 10.81 -1.67
N ALA A 32 7.58 11.30 -1.08
CA ALA A 32 8.94 10.93 -1.45
C ALA A 32 9.21 9.44 -1.23
N PHE A 33 8.91 8.92 -0.04
CA PHE A 33 9.10 7.50 0.28
C PHE A 33 8.31 6.59 -0.64
N LEU A 34 7.01 6.86 -0.82
CA LEU A 34 6.17 6.02 -1.68
C LEU A 34 6.64 6.04 -3.14
N SER A 35 7.12 7.19 -3.62
CA SER A 35 7.68 7.32 -4.96
C SER A 35 8.98 6.52 -5.12
N ASP A 36 9.85 6.52 -4.12
CA ASP A 36 11.11 5.77 -4.11
C ASP A 36 10.87 4.25 -4.01
N CYS A 37 9.82 3.82 -3.32
CA CYS A 37 9.36 2.43 -3.27
C CYS A 37 8.54 1.99 -4.49
N PHE A 38 8.31 2.88 -5.46
CA PHE A 38 7.43 2.61 -6.62
C PHE A 38 6.04 2.11 -6.22
N ALA A 39 5.49 2.64 -5.11
CA ALA A 39 4.24 2.18 -4.55
C ALA A 39 3.08 2.37 -5.55
N VAL A 40 2.17 1.40 -5.58
CA VAL A 40 1.10 1.35 -6.58
C VAL A 40 -0.25 1.59 -5.92
N VAL A 41 -1.10 2.41 -6.55
CA VAL A 41 -2.49 2.60 -6.12
C VAL A 41 -3.43 1.90 -7.08
N VAL A 42 -4.22 0.98 -6.54
CA VAL A 42 -5.19 0.18 -7.29
C VAL A 42 -6.62 0.44 -6.82
N LYS A 43 -7.61 0.12 -7.65
CA LYS A 43 -9.00 0.55 -7.44
C LYS A 43 -9.78 -0.28 -6.44
N ASN A 44 -9.34 -1.51 -6.16
CA ASN A 44 -10.04 -2.47 -5.29
C ASN A 44 -9.13 -3.68 -4.98
N ILE A 45 -9.57 -4.52 -4.04
CA ILE A 45 -8.82 -5.70 -3.58
C ILE A 45 -8.52 -6.75 -4.68
N LYS A 46 -9.31 -6.81 -5.75
CA LYS A 46 -9.03 -7.74 -6.86
C LYS A 46 -7.82 -7.27 -7.67
N GLU A 47 -7.65 -5.97 -7.82
CA GLU A 47 -6.45 -5.43 -8.49
C GLU A 47 -5.19 -5.60 -7.63
N VAL A 48 -5.32 -5.69 -6.30
CA VAL A 48 -4.20 -6.12 -5.42
C VAL A 48 -3.80 -7.56 -5.71
N GLN A 49 -4.78 -8.46 -5.79
CA GLN A 49 -4.55 -9.86 -6.18
C GLN A 49 -3.83 -9.95 -7.53
N GLN A 50 -4.34 -9.22 -8.54
CA GLN A 50 -3.73 -9.20 -9.89
C GLN A 50 -2.31 -8.66 -9.87
N TYR A 51 -2.04 -7.60 -9.10
CA TYR A 51 -0.70 -7.04 -8.97
C TYR A 51 0.29 -8.09 -8.45
N PHE A 52 -0.05 -8.83 -7.40
CA PHE A 52 0.80 -9.89 -6.86
C PHE A 52 0.96 -11.08 -7.83
N GLU A 53 -0.08 -11.44 -8.59
CA GLU A 53 0.03 -12.46 -9.63
C GLU A 53 0.96 -12.02 -10.77
N ASP A 54 0.88 -10.75 -11.19
CA ASP A 54 1.73 -10.16 -12.24
C ASP A 54 3.19 -10.06 -11.81
N GLU A 55 3.45 -9.75 -10.53
CA GLU A 55 4.80 -9.77 -9.92
C GLU A 55 5.32 -11.21 -9.65
N GLY A 56 4.49 -12.23 -9.87
CA GLY A 56 4.86 -13.63 -9.73
C GLY A 56 4.93 -14.14 -8.29
N LEU A 57 4.25 -13.47 -7.35
CA LEU A 57 4.13 -13.90 -5.96
C LEU A 57 3.18 -15.11 -5.84
N ASP A 58 3.57 -16.11 -5.06
CA ASP A 58 2.70 -17.28 -4.81
C ASP A 58 1.64 -16.94 -3.75
N ILE A 59 0.51 -16.43 -4.23
CA ILE A 59 -0.66 -16.09 -3.41
C ILE A 59 -1.76 -17.15 -3.47
N SER A 60 -1.45 -18.36 -3.98
CA SER A 60 -2.46 -19.41 -4.26
C SER A 60 -3.23 -19.88 -3.02
N GLN A 61 -2.70 -19.65 -1.82
CA GLN A 61 -3.33 -19.98 -0.55
C GLN A 61 -3.95 -18.77 0.17
N MET A 62 -3.81 -17.56 -0.38
CA MET A 62 -4.32 -16.34 0.24
C MET A 62 -5.74 -16.03 -0.25
N SER A 63 -6.65 -15.80 0.68
CA SER A 63 -7.94 -15.20 0.35
C SER A 63 -7.82 -13.69 0.16
N LEU A 64 -8.83 -13.05 -0.44
CA LEU A 64 -8.89 -11.59 -0.54
C LEU A 64 -8.82 -10.90 0.85
N ALA A 65 -9.31 -11.57 1.90
CA ALA A 65 -9.25 -11.06 3.26
C ALA A 65 -7.84 -11.20 3.88
N ASP A 66 -7.06 -12.19 3.46
CA ASP A 66 -5.67 -12.35 3.86
C ASP A 66 -4.80 -11.32 3.14
N LEU A 67 -5.05 -11.08 1.85
CA LEU A 67 -4.41 -10.00 1.06
C LEU A 67 -4.67 -8.62 1.68
N GLU A 68 -5.90 -8.36 2.12
CA GLU A 68 -6.24 -7.08 2.77
C GLU A 68 -5.56 -6.91 4.15
N GLN A 69 -5.08 -8.00 4.76
CA GLN A 69 -4.34 -7.98 6.03
C GLN A 69 -2.82 -7.98 5.86
N ALA A 70 -2.32 -8.04 4.62
CA ALA A 70 -0.90 -7.97 4.33
C ALA A 70 -0.34 -6.58 4.73
N GLN A 71 0.89 -6.55 5.23
CA GLN A 71 1.50 -5.34 5.80
C GLN A 71 1.76 -4.28 4.73
N GLU A 72 2.07 -4.74 3.52
CA GLU A 72 2.29 -3.98 2.31
C GLU A 72 0.99 -3.44 1.68
N VAL A 73 -0.19 -3.87 2.14
CA VAL A 73 -1.49 -3.46 1.59
C VAL A 73 -2.20 -2.48 2.53
N PHE A 74 -2.44 -1.27 2.05
CA PHE A 74 -3.10 -0.20 2.79
C PHE A 74 -4.47 0.09 2.18
N LYS A 75 -5.52 -0.09 2.98
CA LYS A 75 -6.89 0.23 2.56
C LYS A 75 -7.17 1.73 2.66
N ILE A 76 -7.55 2.35 1.56
CA ILE A 76 -7.97 3.74 1.51
C ILE A 76 -9.49 3.83 1.76
N ALA A 77 -9.94 4.85 2.49
CA ALA A 77 -11.36 5.02 2.85
C ALA A 77 -12.31 5.13 1.65
N ASP A 78 -11.81 5.53 0.48
CA ASP A 78 -12.57 5.64 -0.77
C ASP A 78 -12.69 4.32 -1.55
N GLY A 79 -12.16 3.22 -1.01
CA GLY A 79 -12.22 1.87 -1.60
C GLY A 79 -11.01 1.49 -2.44
N ARG A 80 -10.05 2.41 -2.66
CA ARG A 80 -8.77 2.10 -3.27
C ARG A 80 -7.83 1.40 -2.29
N TYR A 81 -6.74 0.87 -2.82
CA TYR A 81 -5.67 0.24 -2.04
C TYR A 81 -4.33 0.78 -2.51
N LEU A 82 -3.44 1.04 -1.56
CA LEU A 82 -2.03 1.33 -1.81
C LEU A 82 -1.23 0.07 -1.51
N ILE A 83 -0.32 -0.29 -2.41
CA ILE A 83 0.59 -1.42 -2.28
C ILE A 83 2.01 -0.85 -2.19
N VAL A 84 2.74 -1.20 -1.13
CA VAL A 84 4.09 -0.69 -0.87
C VAL A 84 5.06 -1.86 -0.80
N GLU A 85 5.89 -1.99 -1.82
CA GLU A 85 6.98 -2.97 -1.85
C GLU A 85 8.08 -2.54 -0.86
N THR A 86 8.56 -3.49 -0.03
CA THR A 86 9.69 -3.29 0.91
C THR A 86 10.73 -4.39 0.79
#